data_AF-A0A2D8RDQ8-F1
#
_entry.id   AF-A0A2D8RDQ8-F1
#
_cell.length_a   1.000
_cell.length_b   1.000
_cell.length_c   1.000
_cell.angle_alpha   90.00
_cell.angle_beta   90.00
_cell.angle_gamma   90.00
#
_symmetry.space_group_name_H-M   'P 1'
#
loop_
_entity.id
_entity.type
_entity.pdbx_description
1 polymer ?
#
loop_
_entity_poly.entity_id
_entity_poly.type
_entity_poly.pdbx_seq_one_letter_code
_entity_poly.pdbx_strand_id
1 'polypeptide(L)'
;MKLTQITSALFLLLSLAASGIAQAKDKLEEAEIKRWISAMPAMQAWGAENRAKLEQHQDPSNVMPNSPEAMVKPIKEAGLYDEAEKLVSKHGFDSPEDFSETSLQILSAYASVKMKEEMGQDVDAMYQQMQDAKKELENSGMSDQQKQMMAQQFAMAEQAYDAIKAVPEADRKAIQPFMAEIDAATQAKAAPQAAPKK
;
A
#
# COMPACT_ATOMS: atom_id res chain seq x y z
N MET A 1 -11.18 62.75 31.70
CA MET A 1 -11.04 62.72 30.22
C MET A 1 -9.60 62.35 29.91
N LYS A 2 -9.21 61.28 29.21
CA LYS A 2 -9.89 60.13 28.57
C LYS A 2 -8.91 58.93 28.67
N LEU A 3 -9.44 57.74 28.96
CA LEU A 3 -8.79 56.43 28.75
C LEU A 3 -8.92 56.04 27.27
N THR A 4 -7.84 55.64 26.60
CA THR A 4 -7.84 54.66 25.47
C THR A 4 -6.38 54.28 25.16
N GLN A 5 -5.81 53.23 25.76
CA GLN A 5 -5.86 51.80 25.34
C GLN A 5 -4.96 51.48 24.13
N ILE A 6 -3.72 51.07 24.46
CA ILE A 6 -3.01 49.87 23.98
C ILE A 6 -3.41 49.38 22.57
N THR A 7 -2.67 49.78 21.54
CA THR A 7 -2.86 49.31 20.15
C THR A 7 -1.54 48.99 19.43
N SER A 8 -0.70 48.13 20.01
CA SER A 8 0.49 47.63 19.26
C SER A 8 0.88 46.17 19.52
N ALA A 9 0.05 45.37 20.19
CA ALA A 9 0.35 43.97 20.49
C ALA A 9 -0.60 42.95 19.81
N LEU A 10 -1.28 43.34 18.72
CA LEU A 10 -2.31 42.50 18.07
C LEU A 10 -1.96 42.02 16.65
N PHE A 11 -0.69 42.07 16.23
CA PHE A 11 -0.26 41.61 14.90
C PHE A 11 0.76 40.45 14.91
N LEU A 12 1.12 39.94 16.09
CA LEU A 12 2.08 38.83 16.26
C LEU A 12 1.47 37.51 16.76
N LEU A 13 0.13 37.43 16.84
CA LEU A 13 -0.60 36.25 17.32
C LEU A 13 -1.44 35.56 16.23
N LEU A 14 -1.14 35.80 14.95
CA LEU A 14 -1.84 35.17 13.81
C LEU A 14 -0.94 34.23 12.99
N SER A 15 0.14 33.71 13.58
CA SER A 15 1.15 32.90 12.87
C SER A 15 1.34 31.49 13.41
N LEU A 16 0.49 31.02 14.35
CA LEU A 16 0.77 29.78 15.08
C LEU A 16 -0.45 28.87 15.26
N ALA A 17 -1.20 28.63 14.17
CA ALA A 17 -2.31 27.66 14.16
C ALA A 17 -2.38 26.82 12.88
N ALA A 18 -1.25 26.59 12.21
CA ALA A 18 -1.12 25.57 11.17
C ALA A 18 -0.07 24.53 11.57
N SER A 19 -0.04 24.15 12.85
CA SER A 19 0.50 22.84 13.21
C SER A 19 -0.55 21.84 12.75
N GLY A 20 -0.34 21.29 11.56
CA GLY A 20 -1.15 20.20 11.02
C GLY A 20 -1.23 19.13 12.09
N ILE A 21 -2.42 18.98 12.66
CA ILE A 21 -2.73 17.81 13.45
C ILE A 21 -2.60 16.67 12.44
N ALA A 22 -1.56 15.85 12.58
CA ALA A 22 -1.50 14.54 11.96
C ALA A 22 -2.66 13.74 12.56
N GLN A 23 -3.87 14.00 12.05
CA GLN A 23 -4.98 13.09 12.19
C GLN A 23 -4.52 11.82 11.49
N ALA A 24 -4.59 10.69 12.18
CA ALA A 24 -4.59 9.41 11.49
C ALA A 24 -5.61 9.52 10.35
N LYS A 25 -5.16 9.28 9.11
CA LYS A 25 -6.01 9.43 7.93
C LYS A 25 -7.05 8.31 7.96
N ASP A 26 -8.18 8.55 8.62
CA ASP A 26 -9.24 7.55 8.82
C ASP A 26 -9.91 7.10 7.50
N LYS A 27 -9.69 7.82 6.39
CA LYS A 27 -10.29 7.55 5.09
C LYS A 27 -9.39 8.02 3.95
N LEU A 28 -9.27 7.21 2.90
CA LEU A 28 -8.73 7.63 1.60
C LEU A 28 -9.58 8.75 0.99
N GLU A 29 -8.94 9.89 0.75
CA GLU A 29 -9.54 10.99 0.02
C GLU A 29 -9.25 10.92 -1.48
N GLU A 30 -10.17 11.44 -2.28
CA GLU A 30 -10.02 11.48 -3.75
C GLU A 30 -8.69 12.13 -4.20
N ALA A 31 -8.26 13.18 -3.49
CA ALA A 31 -7.01 13.86 -3.79
C ALA A 31 -5.78 12.95 -3.58
N GLU A 32 -5.83 12.04 -2.61
CA GLU A 32 -4.74 11.10 -2.31
C GLU A 32 -4.65 10.03 -3.38
N ILE A 33 -5.79 9.46 -3.77
CA ILE A 33 -5.89 8.48 -4.84
C ILE A 33 -5.35 9.08 -6.15
N LYS A 34 -5.76 10.31 -6.49
CA LYS A 34 -5.27 11.02 -7.68
C LYS A 34 -3.78 11.32 -7.63
N ARG A 35 -3.24 11.78 -6.48
CA ARG A 35 -1.79 11.99 -6.31
C ARG A 35 -1.03 10.70 -6.51
N TRP A 36 -1.49 9.61 -5.89
CA TRP A 36 -0.90 8.29 -6.03
C TRP A 36 -0.90 7.81 -7.49
N ILE A 37 -2.05 7.83 -8.17
CA ILE A 37 -2.15 7.48 -9.61
C ILE A 37 -1.15 8.30 -10.43
N SER A 38 -1.01 9.60 -10.15
CA SER A 38 -0.09 10.47 -10.88
C SER A 38 1.38 10.13 -10.66
N ALA A 39 1.74 9.59 -9.49
CA ALA A 39 3.10 9.22 -9.11
C ALA A 39 3.54 7.88 -9.71
N MET A 40 2.59 6.97 -9.97
CA MET A 40 2.88 5.59 -10.37
C MET A 40 3.78 5.47 -11.62
N PRO A 41 3.57 6.20 -12.73
CA PRO A 41 4.45 6.10 -13.89
C PRO A 41 5.91 6.47 -13.59
N ALA A 42 6.11 7.50 -12.77
CA ALA A 42 7.44 7.98 -12.40
C ALA A 42 8.13 7.01 -11.43
N MET A 43 7.39 6.50 -10.43
CA MET A 43 7.86 5.49 -9.50
C MET A 43 8.21 4.17 -10.19
N GLN A 44 7.43 3.75 -11.19
CA GLN A 44 7.71 2.55 -11.99
C GLN A 44 8.97 2.69 -12.85
N ALA A 45 9.12 3.82 -13.54
CA ALA A 45 10.33 4.10 -14.32
C ALA A 45 11.58 4.10 -13.42
N TRP A 46 11.51 4.83 -12.31
CA TRP A 46 12.59 4.89 -11.33
C TRP A 46 12.92 3.52 -10.73
N GLY A 47 11.92 2.73 -10.37
CA GLY A 47 12.11 1.37 -9.85
C GLY A 47 12.73 0.42 -10.89
N ALA A 48 12.39 0.58 -12.18
CA ALA A 48 13.00 -0.18 -13.26
C ALA A 48 14.48 0.18 -13.47
N GLU A 49 14.82 1.47 -13.41
CA GLU A 49 16.20 1.96 -13.51
C GLU A 49 17.06 1.50 -12.32
N ASN A 50 16.47 1.39 -11.14
CA ASN A 50 17.17 1.03 -9.90
C ASN A 50 17.02 -0.45 -9.49
N ARG A 51 16.36 -1.27 -10.32
CA ARG A 51 16.00 -2.68 -10.03
C ARG A 51 17.17 -3.49 -9.48
N ALA A 52 18.32 -3.45 -10.15
CA ALA A 52 19.48 -4.25 -9.78
C ALA A 52 20.05 -3.91 -8.39
N LYS A 53 19.85 -2.68 -7.90
CA LYS A 53 20.22 -2.27 -6.54
C LYS A 53 19.16 -2.70 -5.53
N LEU A 54 17.90 -2.47 -5.86
CA LEU A 54 16.77 -2.80 -4.98
C LEU A 54 16.68 -4.31 -4.70
N GLU A 55 16.87 -5.15 -5.71
CA GLU A 55 16.79 -6.62 -5.58
C GLU A 55 17.87 -7.21 -4.65
N GLN A 56 18.99 -6.51 -4.41
CA GLN A 56 20.02 -6.94 -3.46
C GLN A 56 19.59 -6.82 -1.99
N HIS A 57 18.60 -5.97 -1.73
CA HIS A 57 18.11 -5.61 -0.40
C HIS A 57 16.66 -6.05 -0.16
N GLN A 58 16.04 -6.71 -1.14
CA GLN A 58 14.73 -7.31 -0.97
C GLN A 58 14.85 -8.59 -0.14
N ASP A 59 13.97 -8.73 0.84
CA ASP A 59 13.79 -9.99 1.55
C ASP A 59 12.99 -10.95 0.67
N PRO A 60 13.57 -12.06 0.18
CA PRO A 60 12.88 -13.00 -0.70
C PRO A 60 11.71 -13.71 0.00
N SER A 61 11.64 -13.69 1.34
CA SER A 61 10.50 -14.19 2.10
C SER A 61 9.36 -13.19 2.21
N ASN A 62 9.62 -11.90 1.96
CA ASN A 62 8.63 -10.82 1.99
C ASN A 62 8.05 -10.57 0.60
N VAL A 63 7.26 -11.54 0.12
CA VAL A 63 6.67 -11.54 -1.23
C VAL A 63 5.68 -10.38 -1.43
N MET A 64 5.07 -9.89 -0.35
CA MET A 64 4.17 -8.74 -0.37
C MET A 64 4.44 -7.88 0.88
N PRO A 65 5.01 -6.67 0.71
CA PRO A 65 5.21 -5.76 1.82
C PRO A 65 3.88 -5.46 2.52
N ASN A 66 3.87 -5.58 3.84
CA ASN A 66 2.68 -5.38 4.68
C ASN A 66 2.76 -4.12 5.55
N SER A 67 3.81 -3.32 5.39
CA SER A 67 4.06 -2.08 6.14
C SER A 67 4.86 -1.08 5.30
N PRO A 68 4.69 0.24 5.54
CA PRO A 68 5.49 1.26 4.87
C PRO A 68 6.99 1.03 5.07
N GLU A 69 7.41 0.61 6.26
CA GLU A 69 8.80 0.31 6.58
C GLU A 69 9.34 -0.83 5.72
N ALA A 70 8.55 -1.87 5.48
CA ALA A 70 8.94 -2.98 4.62
C ALA A 70 9.10 -2.55 3.15
N MET A 71 8.33 -1.55 2.69
CA MET A 71 8.46 -0.98 1.34
C MET A 71 9.69 -0.08 1.22
N VAL A 72 9.98 0.73 2.24
CA VAL A 72 11.06 1.73 2.20
C VAL A 72 12.42 1.16 2.58
N LYS A 73 12.49 0.10 3.38
CA LYS A 73 13.75 -0.50 3.84
C LYS A 73 14.73 -0.83 2.69
N PRO A 74 14.34 -1.52 1.60
CA PRO A 74 15.26 -1.78 0.49
C PRO A 74 15.77 -0.52 -0.20
N ILE A 75 14.96 0.55 -0.23
CA ILE A 75 15.34 1.85 -0.79
C ILE A 75 16.41 2.52 0.09
N LYS A 76 16.25 2.46 1.41
CA LYS A 76 17.24 2.97 2.38
C LYS A 76 18.55 2.21 2.30
N GLU A 77 18.50 0.88 2.31
CA GLU A 77 19.69 0.03 2.26
C GLU A 77 20.46 0.17 0.94
N ALA A 78 19.75 0.40 -0.18
CA ALA A 78 20.36 0.69 -1.47
C ALA A 78 20.97 2.11 -1.59
N GLY A 79 20.82 2.96 -0.57
CA GLY A 79 21.27 4.36 -0.58
C GLY A 79 20.48 5.24 -1.55
N LEU A 80 19.22 4.91 -1.82
CA LEU A 80 18.36 5.57 -2.81
C LEU A 80 17.26 6.44 -2.18
N TYR A 81 17.26 6.61 -0.87
CA TYR A 81 16.19 7.29 -0.14
C TYR A 81 15.99 8.75 -0.60
N ASP A 82 17.07 9.54 -0.69
CA ASP A 82 16.99 10.95 -1.12
C ASP A 82 16.47 11.10 -2.55
N GLU A 83 16.72 10.12 -3.41
CA GLU A 83 16.21 10.10 -4.78
C GLU A 83 14.71 9.79 -4.80
N ALA A 84 14.28 8.79 -4.02
CA ALA A 84 12.88 8.45 -3.84
C ALA A 84 12.09 9.61 -3.21
N GLU A 85 12.64 10.28 -2.20
CA GLU A 85 12.03 11.44 -1.53
C GLU A 85 11.82 12.61 -2.50
N LYS A 86 12.84 12.94 -3.31
CA LYS A 86 12.72 13.95 -4.38
C LYS A 86 11.71 13.57 -5.45
N LEU A 87 11.50 12.27 -5.66
CA LEU A 87 10.54 11.78 -6.64
C LEU A 87 9.11 11.93 -6.12
N VAL A 88 8.83 11.37 -4.95
CA VAL A 88 7.47 11.38 -4.37
C VAL A 88 7.01 12.80 -3.99
N SER A 89 7.93 13.68 -3.58
CA SER A 89 7.62 15.10 -3.30
C SER A 89 7.12 15.88 -4.51
N LYS A 90 7.56 15.55 -5.74
CA LYS A 90 7.02 16.15 -6.97
C LYS A 90 5.55 15.83 -7.19
N HIS A 91 5.05 14.78 -6.56
CA HIS A 91 3.66 14.35 -6.62
C HIS A 91 2.88 14.73 -5.35
N GLY A 92 3.47 15.50 -4.44
CA GLY A 92 2.83 16.01 -3.23
C GLY A 92 2.74 15.01 -2.09
N PHE A 93 3.69 14.07 -2.00
CA PHE A 93 3.91 13.23 -0.82
C PHE A 93 5.02 13.82 0.04
N ASP A 94 4.90 13.69 1.36
CA ASP A 94 5.87 14.27 2.30
C ASP A 94 7.16 13.45 2.40
N SER A 95 7.06 12.14 2.14
CA SER A 95 8.18 11.18 2.25
C SER A 95 7.91 9.89 1.47
N PRO A 96 8.93 9.05 1.22
CA PRO A 96 8.73 7.69 0.73
C PRO A 96 7.79 6.85 1.61
N GLU A 97 7.79 7.08 2.92
CA GLU A 97 6.89 6.43 3.89
C GLU A 97 5.44 6.85 3.67
N ASP A 98 5.15 8.15 3.53
CA ASP A 98 3.78 8.66 3.24
C ASP A 98 3.25 8.11 1.89
N PHE A 99 4.12 8.04 0.88
CA PHE A 99 3.79 7.37 -0.39
C PHE A 99 3.50 5.88 -0.19
N SER A 100 4.29 5.19 0.64
CA SER A 100 4.14 3.75 0.89
C SER A 100 2.89 3.43 1.71
N GLU A 101 2.57 4.24 2.71
CA GLU A 101 1.33 4.16 3.49
C GLU A 101 0.10 4.33 2.60
N THR A 102 0.08 5.39 1.78
CA THR A 102 -0.98 5.62 0.80
C THR A 102 -1.08 4.47 -0.20
N SER A 103 0.06 3.94 -0.65
CA SER A 103 0.11 2.79 -1.57
C SER A 103 -0.51 1.54 -0.96
N LEU A 104 -0.17 1.20 0.28
CA LEU A 104 -0.72 0.04 0.97
C LEU A 104 -2.24 0.18 1.13
N GLN A 105 -2.72 1.34 1.57
CA GLN A 105 -4.15 1.57 1.76
C GLN A 105 -4.92 1.43 0.43
N ILE A 106 -4.41 2.02 -0.66
CA ILE A 106 -5.03 1.91 -2.00
C ILE A 106 -4.99 0.48 -2.52
N LEU A 107 -3.84 -0.21 -2.44
CA LEU A 107 -3.68 -1.56 -2.97
C LEU A 107 -4.52 -2.59 -2.18
N SER A 108 -4.59 -2.46 -0.86
CA SER A 108 -5.46 -3.30 -0.03
C SER A 108 -6.94 -3.07 -0.33
N ALA A 109 -7.35 -1.81 -0.49
CA ALA A 109 -8.74 -1.49 -0.87
C ALA A 109 -9.10 -1.99 -2.27
N TYR A 110 -8.20 -1.80 -3.24
CA TYR A 110 -8.33 -2.30 -4.60
C TYR A 110 -8.42 -3.83 -4.64
N ALA A 111 -7.52 -4.53 -3.96
CA ALA A 111 -7.55 -5.99 -3.84
C ALA A 111 -8.86 -6.48 -3.21
N SER A 112 -9.34 -5.81 -2.15
CA SER A 112 -10.61 -6.13 -1.50
C SER A 112 -11.80 -5.99 -2.45
N VAL A 113 -11.84 -4.94 -3.29
CA VAL A 113 -12.91 -4.75 -4.28
C VAL A 113 -12.83 -5.79 -5.40
N LYS A 114 -11.65 -6.01 -5.99
CA LYS A 114 -11.44 -7.03 -7.03
C LYS A 114 -11.83 -8.43 -6.55
N MET A 115 -11.46 -8.78 -5.32
CA MET A 115 -11.77 -10.07 -4.75
C MET A 115 -13.29 -10.29 -4.62
N LYS A 116 -14.02 -9.24 -4.22
CA LYS A 116 -15.48 -9.27 -4.13
C LYS A 116 -16.16 -9.34 -5.50
N GLU A 117 -15.56 -8.72 -6.53
CA GLU A 117 -16.06 -8.81 -7.92
C GLU A 117 -15.85 -10.21 -8.52
N GLU A 118 -14.68 -10.80 -8.30
CA GLU A 118 -14.30 -12.10 -8.89
C GLU A 118 -14.93 -13.29 -8.15
N MET A 119 -14.96 -13.26 -6.82
CA MET A 119 -15.44 -14.38 -5.99
C MET A 119 -16.88 -14.20 -5.48
N GLY A 120 -17.51 -13.07 -5.80
CA GLY A 120 -18.83 -12.71 -5.28
C GLY A 120 -18.79 -12.18 -3.85
N GLN A 121 -19.97 -12.09 -3.22
CA GLN A 121 -20.13 -11.36 -1.96
C GLN A 121 -19.67 -12.12 -0.70
N ASP A 122 -19.36 -13.42 -0.77
CA ASP A 122 -19.21 -14.25 0.44
C ASP A 122 -17.78 -14.74 0.67
N VAL A 123 -16.88 -13.77 0.89
CA VAL A 123 -15.50 -14.01 1.34
C VAL A 123 -15.46 -14.81 2.65
N ASP A 124 -16.47 -14.63 3.52
CA ASP A 124 -16.58 -15.33 4.80
C ASP A 124 -16.88 -16.82 4.58
N ALA A 125 -17.76 -17.20 3.64
CA ALA A 125 -17.99 -18.60 3.28
C ALA A 125 -16.75 -19.28 2.72
N MET A 126 -15.98 -18.59 1.87
CA MET A 126 -14.74 -19.14 1.32
C MET A 126 -13.70 -19.38 2.43
N TYR A 127 -13.61 -18.44 3.38
CA TYR A 127 -12.75 -18.60 4.55
C TYR A 127 -13.19 -19.80 5.42
N GLN A 128 -14.50 -20.02 5.62
CA GLN A 128 -14.98 -21.21 6.32
C GLN A 128 -14.62 -22.51 5.59
N GLN A 129 -14.79 -22.56 4.26
CA GLN A 129 -14.39 -23.72 3.46
C GLN A 129 -12.89 -24.02 3.59
N MET A 130 -12.04 -22.98 3.61
CA MET A 130 -10.61 -23.13 3.84
C MET A 130 -10.33 -23.71 5.24
N GLN A 131 -10.99 -23.22 6.27
CA GLN A 131 -10.80 -23.71 7.64
C GLN A 131 -11.26 -25.17 7.80
N ASP A 132 -12.30 -25.59 7.09
CA ASP A 132 -12.73 -26.99 7.08
C ASP A 132 -11.72 -27.88 6.34
N ALA A 133 -11.24 -27.46 5.17
CA ALA A 133 -10.17 -28.16 4.46
C ALA A 133 -8.88 -28.28 5.30
N LYS A 134 -8.54 -27.27 6.10
CA LYS A 134 -7.40 -27.29 7.03
C LYS A 134 -7.56 -28.36 8.12
N LYS A 135 -8.76 -28.55 8.68
CA LYS A 135 -9.05 -29.62 9.65
C LYS A 135 -8.95 -31.01 9.03
N GLU A 136 -9.38 -31.15 7.78
CA GLU A 136 -9.30 -32.43 7.05
C GLU A 136 -7.86 -32.80 6.64
N LEU A 137 -6.97 -31.80 6.50
CA LEU A 137 -5.59 -32.00 6.10
C LEU A 137 -4.83 -32.95 7.04
N GLU A 138 -5.08 -32.85 8.36
CA GLU A 138 -4.43 -33.70 9.36
C GLU A 138 -4.73 -35.18 9.13
N ASN A 139 -5.98 -35.49 8.78
CA ASN A 139 -6.50 -36.84 8.52
C ASN A 139 -6.33 -37.29 7.06
N SER A 140 -5.73 -36.46 6.21
CA SER A 140 -5.52 -36.80 4.80
C SER A 140 -4.40 -37.83 4.62
N GLY A 141 -4.49 -38.63 3.56
CA GLY A 141 -3.45 -39.58 3.15
C GLY A 141 -2.25 -38.95 2.43
N MET A 142 -2.08 -37.62 2.54
CA MET A 142 -0.99 -36.88 1.90
C MET A 142 0.35 -37.13 2.62
N SER A 143 1.46 -36.99 1.89
CA SER A 143 2.79 -36.99 2.50
C SER A 143 3.00 -35.76 3.40
N ASP A 144 3.90 -35.87 4.37
CA ASP A 144 4.22 -34.76 5.29
C ASP A 144 4.65 -33.49 4.54
N GLN A 145 5.43 -33.64 3.47
CA GLN A 145 5.85 -32.52 2.63
C GLN A 145 4.67 -31.83 1.94
N GLN A 146 3.69 -32.61 1.43
CA GLN A 146 2.48 -32.05 0.82
C GLN A 146 1.60 -31.36 1.87
N LYS A 147 1.46 -31.95 3.06
CA LYS A 147 0.74 -31.33 4.18
C LYS A 147 1.38 -30.00 4.58
N GLN A 148 2.71 -29.96 4.69
CA GLN A 148 3.43 -28.74 5.02
C GLN A 148 3.23 -27.65 3.96
N MET A 149 3.28 -28.01 2.67
CA MET A 149 3.04 -27.06 1.59
C MET A 149 1.62 -26.49 1.65
N MET A 150 0.61 -27.34 1.87
CA MET A 150 -0.79 -26.88 2.01
C MET A 150 -0.98 -26.02 3.26
N ALA A 151 -0.37 -26.37 4.38
CA ALA A 151 -0.42 -25.58 5.61
C ALA A 151 0.15 -24.16 5.40
N GLN A 152 1.24 -24.03 4.64
CA GLN A 152 1.79 -22.72 4.27
C GLN A 152 0.83 -21.92 3.38
N GLN A 153 0.19 -22.56 2.39
CA GLN A 153 -0.81 -21.90 1.55
C GLN A 153 -2.02 -21.41 2.36
N PHE A 154 -2.52 -22.22 3.31
CA PHE A 154 -3.59 -21.80 4.21
C PHE A 154 -3.18 -20.63 5.10
N ALA A 155 -1.96 -20.62 5.62
CA ALA A 155 -1.46 -19.49 6.41
C ALA A 155 -1.40 -18.20 5.58
N MET A 156 -0.96 -18.26 4.32
CA MET A 156 -0.96 -17.11 3.41
C MET A 156 -2.39 -16.62 3.10
N ALA A 157 -3.32 -17.55 2.86
CA ALA A 157 -4.72 -17.22 2.61
C ALA A 157 -5.42 -16.61 3.84
N GLU A 158 -5.10 -17.08 5.05
CA GLU A 158 -5.56 -16.52 6.32
C GLU A 158 -5.07 -15.08 6.52
N GLN A 159 -3.78 -14.83 6.26
CA GLN A 159 -3.22 -13.47 6.28
C GLN A 159 -3.89 -12.54 5.25
N ALA A 160 -4.14 -13.03 4.04
CA ALA A 160 -4.83 -12.26 3.01
C ALA A 160 -6.29 -11.95 3.40
N TYR A 161 -6.99 -12.92 3.99
CA TYR A 161 -8.34 -12.72 4.52
C TYR A 161 -8.36 -11.64 5.61
N ASP A 162 -7.47 -11.72 6.60
CA ASP A 162 -7.38 -10.74 7.68
C ASP A 162 -7.08 -9.34 7.14
N ALA A 163 -6.14 -9.23 6.20
CA ALA A 163 -5.82 -7.96 5.54
C ALA A 163 -7.03 -7.35 4.83
N ILE A 164 -7.83 -8.17 4.16
CA ILE A 164 -9.04 -7.72 3.46
C ILE A 164 -10.16 -7.31 4.44
N LYS A 165 -10.35 -8.06 5.53
CA LYS A 165 -11.32 -7.72 6.58
C LYS A 165 -10.93 -6.44 7.32
N ALA A 166 -9.64 -6.18 7.44
CA ALA A 166 -9.11 -4.96 8.06
C ALA A 166 -9.33 -3.70 7.20
N VAL A 167 -9.58 -3.83 5.90
CA VAL A 167 -9.83 -2.67 5.02
C VAL A 167 -11.10 -1.92 5.48
N PRO A 168 -11.03 -0.60 5.72
CA PRO A 168 -12.21 0.21 6.00
C PRO A 168 -13.22 0.23 4.84
N GLU A 169 -14.52 0.20 5.16
CA GLU A 169 -15.58 0.35 4.14
C GLU A 169 -15.51 1.70 3.42
N ALA A 170 -15.04 2.74 4.13
CA ALA A 170 -14.83 4.05 3.56
C ALA A 170 -13.80 4.03 2.42
N ASP A 171 -12.70 3.30 2.60
CA ASP A 171 -11.63 3.17 1.61
C ASP A 171 -12.10 2.38 0.38
N ARG A 172 -12.82 1.28 0.61
CA ARG A 172 -13.47 0.52 -0.48
C ARG A 172 -14.40 1.40 -1.32
N LYS A 173 -15.17 2.28 -0.69
CA LYS A 173 -16.05 3.22 -1.40
C LYS A 173 -15.27 4.32 -2.12
N ALA A 174 -14.21 4.82 -1.49
CA ALA A 174 -13.40 5.90 -2.04
C ALA A 174 -12.70 5.49 -3.35
N ILE A 175 -12.23 4.24 -3.44
CA ILE A 175 -11.51 3.74 -4.63
C ILE A 175 -12.41 3.27 -5.78
N GLN A 176 -13.71 3.01 -5.53
CA GLN A 176 -14.64 2.51 -6.56
C GLN A 176 -14.68 3.36 -7.85
N PRO A 177 -14.73 4.70 -7.80
CA PRO A 177 -14.72 5.53 -9.01
C PRO A 177 -13.41 5.46 -9.80
N PHE A 178 -12.32 5.01 -9.16
CA PHE A 178 -10.96 5.04 -9.70
C PHE A 178 -10.43 3.66 -10.12
N MET A 179 -11.26 2.62 -10.08
CA MET A 179 -10.83 1.23 -10.32
C MET A 179 -10.08 1.06 -11.64
N ALA A 180 -10.54 1.68 -12.72
CA ALA A 180 -9.89 1.59 -14.03
C ALA A 180 -8.53 2.30 -14.07
N GLU A 181 -8.40 3.44 -13.39
CA GLU A 181 -7.12 4.16 -13.34
C GLU A 181 -6.12 3.47 -12.43
N ILE A 182 -6.56 2.91 -11.31
CA ILE A 182 -5.73 2.08 -10.43
C ILE A 182 -5.28 0.80 -11.15
N ASP A 183 -6.17 0.16 -11.92
CA ASP A 183 -5.84 -0.98 -12.78
C ASP A 183 -4.73 -0.63 -13.78
N ALA A 184 -4.87 0.48 -14.50
CA ALA A 184 -3.85 0.96 -15.41
C ALA A 184 -2.53 1.30 -14.70
N ALA A 185 -2.61 1.95 -13.54
CA ALA A 185 -1.44 2.36 -12.75
C ALA A 185 -0.67 1.17 -12.17
N THR A 186 -1.34 0.07 -11.83
CA THR A 186 -0.71 -1.16 -11.31
C THR A 186 -0.21 -2.09 -12.41
N GLN A 187 -0.86 -2.09 -13.59
CA GLN A 187 -0.48 -2.92 -14.74
C GLN A 187 0.56 -2.29 -15.67
N ALA A 188 0.93 -1.02 -15.51
CA ALA A 188 1.88 -0.31 -16.36
C ALA A 188 3.32 -0.90 -16.28
N LYS A 189 3.50 -2.02 -17.00
CA LYS A 189 4.69 -2.70 -17.52
C LYS A 189 5.80 -3.09 -16.53
N ALA A 190 5.72 -4.34 -16.09
CA ALA A 190 6.79 -5.28 -16.44
C ALA A 190 6.87 -5.37 -17.98
N ALA A 191 7.68 -4.54 -18.62
CA ALA A 191 8.00 -4.74 -20.04
C ALA A 191 8.68 -6.12 -20.18
N PRO A 192 8.42 -6.89 -21.27
CA PRO A 192 9.13 -8.14 -21.49
C PRO A 192 10.63 -7.86 -21.46
N GLN A 193 11.35 -8.62 -20.62
CA GLN A 193 12.80 -8.64 -20.61
C GLN A 193 13.26 -8.78 -22.07
N ALA A 194 14.00 -7.79 -22.57
CA ALA A 194 14.69 -7.95 -23.83
C ALA A 194 15.60 -9.17 -23.67
N ALA A 195 15.32 -10.22 -24.43
CA ALA A 195 16.12 -11.43 -24.44
C ALA A 195 17.61 -11.06 -24.59
N PRO A 196 18.54 -11.74 -23.90
CA PRO A 196 19.95 -11.51 -24.11
C PRO A 196 20.26 -11.73 -25.58
N LYS A 197 20.84 -10.71 -26.24
CA LYS A 197 21.38 -10.87 -27.58
C LYS A 197 22.44 -11.98 -27.50
N LYS A 198 22.18 -13.10 -28.16
CA LYS A 198 23.19 -14.12 -28.44
C LYS A 198 24.23 -13.56 -29.41
#